data_AF-A0A9D3ZG73-F1
#
_entry.id   AF-A0A9D3ZG73-F1
#
_cell.length_a   1.000
_cell.length_b   1.000
_cell.length_c   1.000
_cell.angle_alpha   90.00
_cell.angle_beta   90.00
_cell.angle_gamma   90.00
#
_symmetry.space_group_name_H-M   'P 1'
#
loop_
_entity.id
_entity.type
_entity.pdbx_description
1 polymer ?
#
loop_
_entity_poly.entity_id
_entity_poly.type
_entity_poly.pdbx_seq_one_letter_code
_entity_poly.pdbx_strand_id
1 'polypeptide(L)'
;MARIHQIVEALNWELFCEKRPSTDEELVREFYVNLISSKLIEVSIRGIKVPITSNAINEFFELPDFENDKYSSFMSNTEPENL
;
A
#
# COMPACT_ATOMS: atom_id res chain seq x y z
N MET A 1 17.10 -3.92 30.50
CA MET A 1 17.30 -2.67 29.75
C MET A 1 18.49 -2.69 28.78
N ALA A 2 19.55 -3.49 29.00
CA ALA A 2 20.77 -3.44 28.16
C ALA A 2 20.72 -4.15 26.78
N ARG A 3 19.69 -4.98 26.49
CA ARG A 3 19.69 -5.82 25.28
C ARG A 3 19.12 -5.14 24.03
N ILE A 4 18.26 -4.14 24.18
CA ILE A 4 17.61 -3.49 23.03
C ILE A 4 18.60 -2.63 22.25
N HIS A 5 19.40 -1.79 22.93
CA HIS A 5 20.43 -0.99 22.24
C HIS A 5 21.43 -1.84 21.47
N GLN A 6 21.90 -2.95 22.06
CA GLN A 6 22.83 -3.85 21.38
C GLN A 6 22.22 -4.50 20.13
N ILE A 7 20.92 -4.83 20.16
CA ILE A 7 20.20 -5.37 18.99
C ILE A 7 20.01 -4.28 17.93
N VAL A 8 19.66 -3.06 18.34
CA VAL A 8 19.47 -1.91 17.44
C VAL A 8 20.77 -1.55 16.72
N GLU A 9 21.90 -1.51 17.44
CA GLU A 9 23.23 -1.28 16.87
C GLU A 9 23.64 -2.44 15.95
N ALA A 10 23.48 -3.70 16.38
CA ALA A 10 23.85 -4.86 15.57
C ALA A 10 23.03 -4.98 14.27
N LEU A 11 21.79 -4.49 14.27
CA LEU A 11 20.91 -4.45 13.10
C LEU A 11 21.08 -3.18 12.26
N ASN A 12 22.01 -2.28 12.62
CA ASN A 12 22.22 -1.00 11.94
C ASN A 12 20.91 -0.21 11.75
N TRP A 13 20.09 -0.16 12.79
CA TRP A 13 18.78 0.49 12.71
C TRP A 13 18.88 1.99 12.43
N GLU A 14 19.97 2.64 12.84
CA GLU A 14 20.24 4.03 12.45
C GLU A 14 20.34 4.17 10.93
N LEU A 15 21.07 3.29 10.23
CA LEU A 15 21.17 3.30 8.77
C LEU A 15 19.82 3.02 8.09
N PHE A 16 18.97 2.18 8.70
CA PHE A 16 17.61 1.96 8.24
C PHE A 16 16.75 3.24 8.38
N CYS A 17 16.86 3.96 9.49
CA CYS A 17 16.15 5.23 9.72
C CYS A 17 16.71 6.40 8.92
N GLU A 18 18.02 6.42 8.65
CA GLU A 18 18.69 7.42 7.79
C GLU A 18 18.33 7.25 6.32
N LYS A 19 17.96 6.03 5.91
CA LYS A 19 17.47 5.78 4.57
C LYS A 19 16.16 6.52 4.41
N ARG A 20 16.19 7.60 3.63
CA ARG A 20 14.98 8.34 3.30
C ARG A 20 13.97 7.39 2.66
N PRO A 21 12.67 7.54 2.99
CA PRO A 21 11.60 6.89 2.25
C PRO A 21 11.81 7.09 0.75
N SER A 22 11.53 6.07 -0.04
CA SER A 22 11.47 6.29 -1.48
C SER A 22 10.36 7.30 -1.79
N THR A 23 10.46 7.98 -2.94
CA THR A 23 9.37 8.85 -3.43
C THR A 23 8.02 8.12 -3.43
N ASP A 24 8.04 6.81 -3.68
CA ASP A 24 6.84 5.97 -3.68
C ASP A 24 6.23 5.82 -2.29
N GLU A 25 7.06 5.67 -1.25
CA GLU A 25 6.58 5.58 0.14
C GLU A 25 5.93 6.88 0.60
N GLU A 26 6.47 8.04 0.20
CA GLU A 26 5.85 9.34 0.47
C GLU A 26 4.49 9.48 -0.21
N LEU A 27 4.38 9.05 -1.49
CA LEU A 27 3.13 9.08 -2.25
C LEU A 27 2.07 8.16 -1.64
N VAL A 28 2.46 6.96 -1.24
CA VAL A 28 1.57 5.98 -0.58
C VAL A 28 1.07 6.54 0.75
N ARG A 29 1.95 7.18 1.54
CA ARG A 29 1.56 7.78 2.81
C ARG A 29 0.60 8.95 2.62
N GLU A 30 0.86 9.82 1.65
CA GLU A 30 -0.03 10.93 1.30
C GLU A 30 -1.41 10.43 0.86
N PHE A 31 -1.46 9.38 0.04
CA PHE A 31 -2.70 8.73 -0.37
C PHE A 31 -3.52 8.26 0.84
N TYR A 32 -2.91 7.50 1.77
CA TYR A 32 -3.63 6.98 2.93
C TYR A 32 -4.05 8.06 3.93
N VAL A 33 -3.25 9.12 4.10
CA VAL A 33 -3.62 10.25 4.95
C VAL A 33 -4.84 10.99 4.39
N ASN A 34 -4.92 11.12 3.06
CA ASN A 34 -6.02 11.79 2.38
C ASN A 34 -7.25 10.89 2.15
N LEU A 35 -7.14 9.59 2.45
CA LEU A 35 -8.25 8.62 2.42
C LEU A 35 -9.07 8.66 3.71
N ILE A 36 -9.79 9.76 3.93
CA ILE A 36 -10.50 10.04 5.19
C ILE A 36 -11.79 9.21 5.34
N SER A 37 -12.30 8.62 4.26
CA SER A 37 -13.57 7.90 4.22
C SER A 37 -13.56 6.80 3.15
N SER A 38 -14.17 5.66 3.46
CA SER A 38 -14.39 4.57 2.49
C SER A 38 -15.38 4.92 1.38
N LYS A 39 -16.07 6.07 1.47
CA LYS A 39 -16.99 6.58 0.44
C LYS A 39 -16.33 7.56 -0.53
N LEU A 40 -15.05 7.89 -0.34
CA LEU A 40 -14.33 8.74 -1.28
C LEU A 40 -14.24 8.03 -2.64
N ILE A 41 -14.47 8.78 -3.70
CA ILE A 41 -14.32 8.31 -5.09
C ILE A 41 -13.01 8.79 -5.72
N GLU A 42 -12.31 9.73 -5.06
CA GLU A 42 -11.03 10.29 -5.47
C GLU A 42 -10.21 10.73 -4.25
N VAL A 43 -8.88 10.64 -4.35
CA VAL A 43 -7.92 11.13 -3.35
C VAL A 43 -7.02 12.16 -4.00
N SER A 44 -6.73 13.26 -3.32
CA SER A 44 -5.76 14.23 -3.82
C SER A 44 -4.34 13.82 -3.40
N ILE A 45 -3.41 13.74 -4.34
CA ILE A 45 -1.99 13.49 -4.10
C ILE A 45 -1.22 14.54 -4.90
N ARG A 46 -0.42 15.38 -4.24
CA ARG A 46 0.36 16.46 -4.89
C ARG A 46 -0.47 17.38 -5.82
N GLY A 47 -1.74 17.60 -5.47
CA GLY A 47 -2.67 18.41 -6.25
C GLY A 47 -3.32 17.68 -7.44
N ILE A 48 -2.97 16.42 -7.70
CA ILE A 48 -3.64 15.56 -8.68
C ILE A 48 -4.77 14.82 -7.98
N LYS A 49 -5.94 14.75 -8.61
CA LYS A 49 -7.07 13.94 -8.14
C LYS A 49 -6.95 12.54 -8.75
N VAL A 50 -6.70 11.55 -7.91
CA VAL A 50 -6.58 10.14 -8.30
C VAL A 50 -7.91 9.44 -7.97
N PRO A 51 -8.66 8.94 -8.96
CA PRO A 51 -9.86 8.16 -8.71
C PRO A 51 -9.52 6.91 -7.88
N ILE A 52 -10.36 6.57 -6.90
CA ILE A 52 -10.27 5.30 -6.18
C ILE A 52 -10.98 4.23 -7.00
N THR A 53 -10.48 3.98 -8.20
CA THR A 53 -10.91 2.86 -9.04
C THR A 53 -9.73 1.93 -9.19
N SER A 54 -10.00 0.63 -9.22
CA SER A 54 -8.97 -0.38 -9.45
C SER A 54 -8.18 -0.07 -10.73
N ASN A 55 -8.85 0.31 -11.80
CA ASN A 55 -8.21 0.64 -13.07
C ASN A 55 -7.25 1.83 -12.93
N ALA A 56 -7.65 2.91 -12.26
CA ALA A 56 -6.78 4.08 -12.07
C ALA A 56 -5.58 3.78 -11.16
N ILE A 57 -5.78 2.97 -10.11
CA ILE A 57 -4.70 2.52 -9.22
C ILE A 57 -3.73 1.60 -9.98
N ASN A 58 -4.25 0.67 -10.77
CA ASN A 58 -3.45 -0.27 -11.56
C ASN A 58 -2.63 0.46 -12.63
N GLU A 59 -3.23 1.42 -13.34
CA GLU A 59 -2.53 2.25 -14.32
C GLU A 59 -1.43 3.12 -13.66
N PHE A 60 -1.71 3.69 -12.49
CA PHE A 60 -0.74 4.55 -11.78
C PHE A 60 0.48 3.77 -11.25
N PHE A 61 0.28 2.55 -10.76
CA PHE A 61 1.33 1.70 -10.20
C PHE A 61 1.88 0.65 -11.18
N GLU A 62 1.46 0.69 -12.44
CA GLU A 62 1.81 -0.30 -13.48
C GLU A 62 1.51 -1.75 -13.04
N LEU A 63 0.40 -1.96 -12.32
CA LEU A 63 -0.02 -3.27 -11.83
C LEU A 63 -0.84 -4.01 -12.90
N PRO A 64 -0.71 -5.34 -13.00
CA PRO A 64 -1.60 -6.15 -13.82
C PRO A 64 -3.04 -6.06 -13.29
N ASP A 65 -4.01 -6.15 -14.19
CA ASP A 65 -5.41 -5.99 -13.82
C ASP A 65 -5.88 -7.07 -12.84
N PHE A 66 -6.26 -6.63 -11.64
CA PHE A 66 -6.58 -7.48 -10.48
C PHE A 66 -7.84 -8.34 -10.69
N GLU A 67 -8.77 -7.94 -11.57
CA GLU A 67 -9.96 -8.75 -11.87
C GLU A 67 -9.60 -10.12 -12.47
N ASN A 68 -8.41 -10.23 -13.06
CA ASN A 68 -7.91 -11.48 -13.63
C ASN A 68 -6.66 -12.00 -12.88
N ASP A 69 -6.42 -11.55 -11.66
CA ASP A 69 -5.29 -12.04 -10.88
C ASP A 69 -5.55 -13.45 -10.31
N LYS A 70 -4.47 -14.07 -9.84
CA LYS A 70 -4.53 -15.41 -9.23
C LYS A 70 -5.37 -15.44 -7.95
N TYR A 71 -5.55 -14.31 -7.27
CA TYR A 71 -6.34 -14.22 -6.05
C TYR A 71 -7.84 -14.20 -6.36
N SER A 72 -8.28 -13.43 -7.34
CA SER A 72 -9.64 -13.42 -7.89
C SER A 72 -10.03 -14.81 -8.41
N SER A 73 -9.10 -15.46 -9.13
CA SER A 73 -9.26 -16.86 -9.56
C SER A 73 -9.32 -17.87 -8.39
N PHE A 74 -8.61 -17.58 -7.29
CA PHE A 74 -8.66 -18.42 -6.10
C PHE A 74 -9.99 -18.23 -5.35
N MET A 75 -10.45 -16.99 -5.21
CA MET A 75 -11.74 -16.67 -4.58
C MET A 75 -12.94 -17.23 -5.35
N SER A 76 -12.91 -17.19 -6.68
CA SER A 76 -13.99 -17.78 -7.50
C SER A 76 -14.08 -19.30 -7.37
N ASN A 77 -12.97 -19.96 -7.06
CA ASN A 77 -12.94 -21.41 -6.82
C ASN A 77 -13.34 -21.78 -5.38
N THR A 78 -13.44 -20.81 -4.48
CA THR A 78 -14.04 -20.96 -3.17
C THR A 78 -15.46 -20.41 -3.21
N GLU A 79 -16.38 -21.10 -3.90
CA GLU A 79 -17.80 -20.89 -3.61
C GLU A 79 -18.03 -21.19 -2.12
N PRO A 80 -18.81 -20.38 -1.39
CA PRO A 80 -19.23 -20.76 -0.05
C PRO A 80 -20.13 -21.98 -0.18
N GLU A 81 -19.63 -23.16 0.21
CA GLU A 81 -20.52 -24.26 0.57
C GLU A 81 -21.54 -23.72 1.57
N ASN A 82 -22.81 -23.79 1.18
CA ASN A 82 -24.00 -23.35 1.90
C ASN A 82 -23.82 -23.28 3.43
N LEU A 83 -23.87 -22.06 3.98
CA LEU A 83 -24.21 -21.81 5.39
C LEU A 83 -25.71 -21.62 5.53
#